data_AF-A0AAV5IS18-F1
#
_entry.id   AF-A0AAV5IS18-F1
#
_cell.length_a   1.000
_cell.length_b   1.000
_cell.length_c   1.000
_cell.angle_alpha   90.00
_cell.angle_beta   90.00
_cell.angle_gamma   90.00
#
_symmetry.space_group_name_H-M   'P 1'
#
loop_
_entity.id
_entity.type
_entity.pdbx_description
1 polymer ?
#
loop_
_entity_poly.entity_id
_entity_poly.type
_entity_poly.pdbx_seq_one_letter_code
_entity_poly.pdbx_strand_id
1 'polypeptide(L)'
;MMDLSSFKMDIDELIDEFVEGESTTLADMKKVFLSRKFSYIFEAGPSNNLAFFMQSLYAHSIGHICNADSFSRRLGGLYCLYCLYETQPFTPAFKIYISLGELEKLRVLVADAKAKYIRVLPALGNQMLETNMFLFGFVDLNKGSVSDTVKQLTEFQNTCIKVANDRLFKNIHIEQYLHMELVCYF
;
A
#
# COMPACT_ATOMS: atom_id res chain seq x y z
N MET A 1 17.49 10.89 0.65
CA MET A 1 16.90 9.56 0.83
C MET A 1 15.96 9.66 2.02
N MET A 2 14.71 9.22 1.87
CA MET A 2 13.70 9.37 2.92
C MET A 2 14.06 8.44 4.08
N ASP A 3 14.16 8.96 5.30
CA ASP A 3 14.41 8.12 6.48
C ASP A 3 13.12 7.41 6.85
N LEU A 4 13.04 6.13 6.47
CA LEU A 4 11.88 5.29 6.72
C LEU A 4 11.94 4.63 8.10
N SER A 5 12.97 4.88 8.91
CA SER A 5 13.17 4.19 10.18
C SER A 5 12.21 4.66 11.27
N SER A 6 11.91 5.95 11.33
CA SER A 6 11.09 6.56 12.38
C SER A 6 9.67 6.00 12.42
N PHE A 7 8.93 6.07 11.31
CA PHE A 7 7.56 5.55 11.30
C PHE A 7 7.47 4.03 11.46
N LYS A 8 8.53 3.29 11.08
CA LYS A 8 8.58 1.84 11.29
C LYS A 8 8.68 1.53 12.77
N MET A 9 9.53 2.25 13.49
CA MET A 9 9.61 2.19 14.94
C MET A 9 8.26 2.56 15.58
N ASP A 10 7.61 3.63 15.12
CA ASP A 10 6.30 4.01 15.65
C ASP A 10 5.26 2.88 15.48
N ILE A 11 5.22 2.23 14.31
CA ILE A 11 4.34 1.07 14.06
C ILE A 11 4.73 -0.12 14.95
N ASP A 12 6.03 -0.41 15.08
CA ASP A 12 6.52 -1.53 15.89
C ASP A 12 6.12 -1.34 17.35
N GLU A 13 6.34 -0.15 17.92
CA GLU A 13 5.95 0.18 19.29
C GLU A 13 4.43 0.16 19.50
N LEU A 14 3.65 0.65 18.53
CA LEU A 14 2.19 0.57 18.56
C LEU A 14 1.72 -0.89 18.64
N ILE A 15 2.33 -1.78 17.86
CA ILE A 15 1.99 -3.21 17.84
C ILE A 15 2.49 -3.90 19.11
N ASP A 16 3.68 -3.56 19.60
CA ASP A 16 4.22 -4.11 20.85
C ASP A 16 3.31 -3.78 22.04
N GLU A 17 2.84 -2.54 22.17
CA GLU A 17 1.90 -2.15 23.23
C GLU A 17 0.56 -2.90 23.12
N PHE A 18 0.07 -3.12 21.90
CA PHE A 18 -1.12 -3.97 21.67
C PHE A 18 -0.89 -5.41 22.13
N VAL A 19 0.29 -5.97 21.86
CA VAL A 19 0.66 -7.34 22.23
C VAL A 19 0.85 -7.48 23.74
N GLU A 20 1.51 -6.52 24.38
CA GLU A 20 1.72 -6.48 25.85
C GLU A 20 0.41 -6.41 26.63
N GLY A 21 -0.61 -5.75 26.07
CA GLY A 21 -1.95 -5.71 26.66
C GLY A 21 -2.71 -7.04 26.61
N GLU A 22 -2.10 -8.13 26.10
CA GLU A 22 -2.71 -9.44 25.84
C GLU A 22 -4.02 -9.36 25.04
N SER A 23 -4.19 -8.28 24.27
CA SER A 23 -5.45 -8.03 23.57
C SER A 23 -5.55 -8.83 22.27
N THR A 24 -6.78 -9.16 21.90
CA THR A 24 -7.11 -9.81 20.63
C THR A 24 -8.16 -9.03 19.83
N THR A 25 -8.62 -7.88 20.34
CA THR A 25 -9.76 -7.16 19.78
C THR A 25 -9.35 -5.91 18.99
N LEU A 26 -10.08 -5.63 17.91
CA LEU A 26 -9.92 -4.38 17.16
C LEU A 26 -10.18 -3.15 18.04
N ALA A 27 -11.10 -3.26 19.01
CA ALA A 27 -11.44 -2.14 19.89
C ALA A 27 -10.24 -1.71 20.74
N ASP A 28 -9.47 -2.68 21.24
CA ASP A 28 -8.27 -2.38 22.03
C ASP A 28 -7.15 -1.83 21.16
N MET A 29 -6.93 -2.37 19.94
CA MET A 29 -6.01 -1.73 19.00
C MET A 29 -6.41 -0.27 18.73
N LYS A 30 -7.71 0.01 18.52
CA LYS A 30 -8.18 1.39 18.33
C LYS A 30 -7.90 2.28 19.56
N LYS A 31 -7.97 1.74 20.78
CA LYS A 31 -7.59 2.50 21.99
C LYS A 31 -6.11 2.85 21.98
N VAL A 32 -5.22 1.91 21.68
CA VAL A 32 -3.77 2.14 21.59
C VAL A 32 -3.45 3.13 20.47
N PHE A 33 -4.09 2.96 19.31
CA PHE A 33 -3.93 3.86 18.16
C PHE A 33 -4.31 5.31 18.52
N LEU A 34 -5.40 5.49 19.26
CA LEU A 34 -5.86 6.81 19.70
C LEU A 34 -5.00 7.38 20.84
N SER A 35 -4.58 6.56 21.81
CA SER A 35 -3.74 7.02 22.93
C SER A 35 -2.40 7.57 22.44
N ARG A 36 -1.81 6.92 21.43
CA ARG A 36 -0.58 7.36 20.77
C ARG A 36 -0.77 8.52 19.78
N LYS A 37 -2.01 8.95 19.54
CA LYS A 37 -2.35 9.93 18.49
C LYS A 37 -1.76 9.51 17.14
N PHE A 38 -1.85 8.23 16.81
CA PHE A 38 -1.11 7.65 15.70
C PHE A 38 -1.53 8.21 14.33
N SER A 39 -2.75 8.77 14.20
CA SER A 39 -3.19 9.45 12.98
C SER A 39 -2.30 10.64 12.57
N TYR A 40 -1.55 11.23 13.50
CA TYR A 40 -0.60 12.30 13.20
C TYR A 40 0.60 11.83 12.34
N ILE A 41 0.77 10.52 12.16
CA ILE A 41 1.77 9.96 11.24
C ILE A 41 1.65 10.52 9.83
N PHE A 42 0.43 10.89 9.39
CA PHE A 42 0.21 11.48 8.06
C PHE A 42 0.66 12.95 7.98
N GLU A 43 0.64 13.69 9.09
CA GLU A 43 1.11 15.08 9.14
C GLU A 43 2.63 15.16 9.03
N ALA A 44 3.32 14.13 9.51
CA ALA A 44 4.76 13.94 9.33
C ALA A 44 5.14 13.41 7.92
N GLY A 45 4.16 13.21 7.04
CA GLY A 45 4.36 12.73 5.68
C GLY A 45 5.12 13.74 4.80
N PRO A 46 5.81 13.28 3.75
CA PRO A 46 6.55 14.15 2.85
C PRO A 46 5.61 14.92 1.92
N SER A 47 6.06 16.10 1.46
CA SER A 47 5.37 16.86 0.42
C SER A 47 5.50 16.23 -0.98
N ASN A 48 6.50 15.38 -1.21
CA ASN A 48 6.73 14.63 -2.45
C ASN A 48 6.73 13.11 -2.19
N ASN A 49 6.49 12.30 -3.22
CA ASN A 49 6.49 10.82 -3.11
C ASN A 49 5.49 10.26 -2.08
N LEU A 50 4.35 10.93 -1.88
CA LEU A 50 3.32 10.53 -0.93
C LEU A 50 2.84 9.08 -1.12
N ALA A 51 2.70 8.63 -2.37
CA ALA A 51 2.34 7.24 -2.66
C ALA A 51 3.35 6.24 -2.08
N PHE A 52 4.65 6.53 -2.19
CA PHE A 52 5.70 5.69 -1.62
C PHE A 52 5.66 5.69 -0.10
N PHE A 53 5.41 6.85 0.53
CA PHE A 53 5.21 6.95 1.97
C PHE A 53 4.03 6.09 2.43
N MET A 54 2.86 6.26 1.82
CA MET A 54 1.65 5.50 2.14
C MET A 54 1.85 4.00 1.97
N GLN A 55 2.43 3.57 0.85
CA GLN A 55 2.71 2.15 0.65
C GLN A 55 3.77 1.62 1.61
N SER A 56 4.71 2.45 2.08
CA SER A 56 5.68 2.02 3.10
C SER A 56 5.02 1.78 4.46
N LEU A 57 4.05 2.60 4.86
CA LEU A 57 3.25 2.37 6.07
C LEU A 57 2.47 1.06 6.00
N TYR A 58 1.79 0.85 4.86
CA TYR A 58 1.02 -0.38 4.63
C TYR A 58 1.91 -1.61 4.56
N ALA A 59 3.02 -1.56 3.81
CA ALA A 59 3.94 -2.67 3.65
C ALA A 59 4.57 -3.09 5.00
N HIS A 60 4.91 -2.12 5.86
CA HIS A 60 5.45 -2.44 7.18
C HIS A 60 4.41 -3.16 8.06
N SER A 61 3.15 -2.71 8.02
CA SER A 61 2.05 -3.38 8.72
C SER A 61 1.77 -4.78 8.17
N ILE A 62 1.83 -4.96 6.84
CA ILE A 62 1.70 -6.25 6.16
C ILE A 62 2.85 -7.20 6.54
N GLY A 63 4.06 -6.67 6.72
CA GLY A 63 5.21 -7.42 7.24
C GLY A 63 4.88 -8.15 8.54
N HIS A 64 4.27 -7.46 9.51
CA HIS A 64 3.82 -8.07 10.77
C HIS A 64 2.73 -9.14 10.58
N ILE A 65 1.85 -9.00 9.58
CA ILE A 65 0.82 -10.02 9.26
C ILE A 65 1.47 -11.31 8.73
N CYS A 66 2.49 -11.14 7.88
CA CYS A 66 3.11 -12.21 7.10
C CYS A 66 4.25 -12.94 7.82
N ASN A 67 4.89 -12.28 8.79
CA ASN A 67 5.94 -12.87 9.60
C ASN A 67 5.43 -14.03 10.46
N ALA A 68 6.34 -14.95 10.81
CA ALA A 68 6.06 -16.11 11.65
C ALA A 68 5.96 -15.77 13.16
N ASP A 69 5.69 -14.51 13.48
CA ASP A 69 5.58 -14.02 14.85
C ASP A 69 4.33 -14.56 15.56
N SER A 70 4.17 -14.19 16.82
CA SER A 70 3.01 -14.59 17.63
C SER A 70 1.70 -14.20 16.95
N PHE A 71 0.66 -14.99 17.17
CA PHE A 71 -0.68 -14.72 16.63
C PHE A 71 -1.19 -13.32 17.02
N SER A 72 -0.88 -12.85 18.23
CA SER A 72 -1.25 -11.50 18.69
C SER A 72 -0.53 -10.42 17.87
N ARG A 73 0.77 -10.60 17.57
CA ARG A 73 1.53 -9.64 16.75
C ARG A 73 0.98 -9.57 15.32
N ARG A 74 0.66 -10.72 14.72
CA ARG A 74 0.03 -10.79 13.39
C ARG A 74 -1.36 -10.13 13.37
N LEU A 75 -2.15 -10.29 14.44
CA LEU A 75 -3.41 -9.55 14.63
C LEU A 75 -3.17 -8.04 14.71
N GLY A 76 -2.17 -7.63 15.50
CA GLY A 76 -1.76 -6.23 15.63
C GLY A 76 -1.42 -5.62 14.27
N GLY A 77 -0.65 -6.33 13.44
CA GLY A 77 -0.34 -5.90 12.07
C GLY A 77 -1.59 -5.63 11.22
N LEU A 78 -2.58 -6.54 11.25
CA LEU A 78 -3.83 -6.38 10.49
C LEU A 78 -4.69 -5.23 11.02
N TYR A 79 -4.82 -5.10 12.34
CA TYR A 79 -5.59 -4.01 12.92
C TYR A 79 -4.91 -2.65 12.70
N CYS A 80 -3.58 -2.58 12.77
CA CYS A 80 -2.80 -1.40 12.43
C CYS A 80 -3.03 -1.00 10.96
N LEU A 81 -2.93 -1.97 10.04
CA LEU A 81 -3.19 -1.76 8.60
C LEU A 81 -4.59 -1.19 8.35
N TYR A 82 -5.61 -1.75 9.00
CA TYR A 82 -6.98 -1.25 8.89
C TYR A 82 -7.12 0.18 9.43
N CYS A 83 -6.57 0.47 10.62
CA CYS A 83 -6.61 1.81 11.20
C CYS A 83 -5.89 2.85 10.32
N LEU A 84 -4.73 2.50 9.75
CA LEU A 84 -4.00 3.34 8.81
C LEU A 84 -4.81 3.66 7.56
N TYR A 85 -5.56 2.70 7.02
CA TYR A 85 -6.41 2.94 5.87
C TYR A 85 -7.59 3.86 6.20
N GLU A 86 -8.27 3.61 7.32
CA GLU A 86 -9.48 4.36 7.71
C GLU A 86 -9.18 5.81 8.15
N THR A 87 -7.98 6.06 8.68
CA THR A 87 -7.60 7.38 9.23
C THR A 87 -6.79 8.23 8.26
N GLN A 88 -6.52 7.74 7.05
CA GLN A 88 -5.79 8.51 6.06
C GLN A 88 -6.58 9.78 5.65
N PRO A 89 -5.91 10.93 5.46
CA PRO A 89 -6.59 12.19 5.12
C PRO A 89 -6.89 12.36 3.62
N PHE A 90 -6.72 11.33 2.80
CA PHE A 90 -6.71 11.45 1.34
C PHE A 90 -8.04 11.08 0.70
N THR A 91 -8.43 11.88 -0.30
CA THR A 91 -9.60 11.62 -1.16
C THR A 91 -9.19 11.82 -2.62
N PRO A 92 -9.23 10.78 -3.48
CA PRO A 92 -9.58 9.39 -3.15
C PRO A 92 -8.55 8.73 -2.22
N ALA A 93 -9.01 7.73 -1.45
CA ALA A 93 -8.14 6.97 -0.54
C ALA A 93 -7.03 6.22 -1.31
N PHE A 94 -5.83 6.21 -0.74
CA PHE A 94 -4.75 5.32 -1.17
C PHE A 94 -5.14 3.89 -0.85
N LYS A 95 -5.23 3.07 -1.89
CA LYS A 95 -5.44 1.64 -1.77
C LYS A 95 -4.20 0.95 -1.20
N ILE A 96 -4.43 -0.13 -0.47
CA ILE A 96 -3.40 -0.99 0.08
C ILE A 96 -2.90 -1.91 -1.04
N TYR A 97 -1.66 -1.73 -1.47
CA TYR A 97 -1.03 -2.71 -2.34
C TYR A 97 -0.80 -4.01 -1.56
N ILE A 98 -1.22 -5.14 -2.13
CA ILE A 98 -0.96 -6.46 -1.55
C ILE A 98 -0.63 -7.46 -2.66
N SER A 99 0.43 -8.24 -2.45
CA SER A 99 0.79 -9.35 -3.33
C SER A 99 -0.08 -10.58 -3.06
N LEU A 100 -0.11 -11.52 -4.03
CA LEU A 100 -0.84 -12.77 -3.84
C LEU A 100 -0.31 -13.59 -2.66
N GLY A 101 1.01 -13.62 -2.45
CA GLY A 101 1.64 -14.32 -1.33
C GLY A 101 1.26 -13.73 0.03
N GLU A 102 1.23 -12.40 0.15
CA GLU A 102 0.78 -11.72 1.38
C GLU A 102 -0.71 -11.94 1.63
N LEU A 103 -1.52 -11.95 0.57
CA LEU A 103 -2.94 -12.28 0.66
C LEU A 103 -3.18 -13.70 1.17
N GLU A 104 -2.36 -14.67 0.74
CA GLU A 104 -2.41 -16.03 1.29
C GLU A 104 -2.08 -16.06 2.79
N LYS A 105 -1.07 -15.30 3.23
CA LYS A 105 -0.75 -15.18 4.67
C LYS A 105 -1.87 -14.55 5.48
N LEU A 106 -2.54 -13.54 4.92
CA LEU A 106 -3.73 -12.94 5.50
C LEU A 106 -4.88 -13.96 5.62
N ARG A 107 -5.10 -14.79 4.58
CA ARG A 107 -6.10 -15.87 4.62
C ARG A 107 -5.80 -16.89 5.73
N VAL A 108 -4.53 -17.26 5.91
CA VAL A 108 -4.12 -18.14 7.01
C VAL A 108 -4.42 -17.49 8.36
N LEU A 109 -4.10 -16.20 8.55
CA LEU A 109 -4.42 -15.48 9.79
C LEU A 109 -5.93 -15.48 10.08
N VAL A 110 -6.76 -15.27 9.07
CA VAL A 110 -8.23 -15.32 9.21
C VAL A 110 -8.70 -16.72 9.59
N ALA A 111 -8.09 -17.77 9.05
CA ALA A 111 -8.40 -19.16 9.44
C ALA A 111 -7.99 -19.44 10.91
N ASP A 112 -6.79 -19.00 11.31
CA ASP A 112 -6.29 -19.11 12.69
C ASP A 112 -7.24 -18.40 13.68
N ALA A 113 -7.72 -17.21 13.32
CA ALA A 113 -8.67 -16.45 14.14
C ALA A 113 -10.02 -17.16 14.28
N LYS A 114 -10.51 -17.81 13.22
CA LYS A 114 -11.72 -18.65 13.30
C LYS A 114 -11.53 -19.81 14.27
N ALA A 115 -10.38 -20.50 14.20
CA ALA A 115 -10.06 -21.60 15.10
C ALA A 115 -9.96 -21.15 16.57
N LYS A 116 -9.56 -19.90 16.81
CA LYS A 116 -9.51 -19.25 18.13
C LYS A 116 -10.79 -18.52 18.52
N TYR A 117 -11.89 -18.71 17.80
CA TYR A 117 -13.21 -18.10 18.05
C TYR A 117 -13.24 -16.55 18.02
N ILE A 118 -12.28 -15.91 17.35
CA ILE A 118 -12.23 -14.46 17.16
C ILE A 118 -13.07 -14.09 15.92
N ARG A 119 -14.35 -13.82 16.14
CA ARG A 119 -15.34 -13.55 15.07
C ARG A 119 -15.15 -12.22 14.34
N VAL A 120 -14.46 -11.26 14.96
CA VAL A 120 -14.26 -9.92 14.41
C VAL A 120 -13.33 -9.96 13.19
N LEU A 121 -12.30 -10.82 13.20
CA LEU A 121 -11.30 -10.83 12.14
C LEU A 121 -11.84 -11.26 10.77
N PRO A 122 -12.64 -12.34 10.66
CA PRO A 122 -13.26 -12.71 9.39
C PRO A 122 -14.21 -11.63 8.86
N ALA A 123 -15.00 -11.01 9.75
CA ALA A 123 -15.90 -9.93 9.36
C ALA A 123 -15.13 -8.72 8.85
N LEU A 124 -14.04 -8.35 9.53
CA LEU A 124 -13.15 -7.26 9.12
C LEU A 124 -12.50 -7.55 7.77
N GLY A 125 -11.92 -8.74 7.58
CA GLY A 125 -11.30 -9.13 6.32
C GLY A 125 -12.27 -9.07 5.13
N ASN A 126 -13.51 -9.54 5.32
CA ASN A 126 -14.56 -9.43 4.30
C ASN A 126 -14.92 -7.96 4.03
N GLN A 127 -15.09 -7.16 5.08
CA GLN A 127 -15.39 -5.73 4.94
C GLN A 127 -14.31 -5.01 4.13
N MET A 128 -13.02 -5.26 4.40
CA MET A 128 -11.92 -4.64 3.66
C MET A 128 -11.91 -5.02 2.16
N LEU A 129 -12.36 -6.23 1.83
CA LEU A 129 -12.52 -6.67 0.44
C LEU A 129 -13.73 -6.00 -0.23
N GLU A 130 -14.88 -5.97 0.46
CA GLU A 130 -16.13 -5.38 -0.03
C GLU A 130 -16.00 -3.87 -0.27
N THR A 131 -15.25 -3.17 0.59
CA THR A 131 -14.99 -1.73 0.45
C THR A 131 -13.84 -1.41 -0.51
N ASN A 132 -13.31 -2.40 -1.24
CA ASN A 132 -12.30 -2.22 -2.29
C ASN A 132 -11.02 -1.52 -1.79
N MET A 133 -10.61 -1.82 -0.55
CA MET A 133 -9.42 -1.22 0.08
C MET A 133 -8.12 -1.70 -0.56
N PHE A 134 -8.12 -2.89 -1.16
CA PHE A 134 -6.93 -3.52 -1.71
C PHE A 134 -6.74 -3.23 -3.20
N LEU A 135 -5.48 -3.06 -3.59
CA LEU A 135 -5.00 -3.14 -4.95
C LEU A 135 -4.16 -4.42 -5.09
N PHE A 136 -4.71 -5.41 -5.79
CA PHE A 136 -4.02 -6.68 -5.99
C PHE A 136 -2.94 -6.52 -7.07
N GLY A 137 -1.70 -6.74 -6.70
CA GLY A 137 -0.58 -6.71 -7.62
C GLY A 137 0.17 -8.03 -7.67
N PHE A 138 0.76 -8.31 -8.83
CA PHE A 138 1.73 -9.36 -8.98
C PHE A 138 3.12 -8.75 -8.89
N VAL A 139 3.74 -8.84 -7.71
CA VAL A 139 5.19 -8.70 -7.56
C VAL A 139 5.63 -9.96 -6.84
N ASP A 140 6.18 -10.90 -7.61
CA ASP A 140 6.85 -12.07 -7.05
C ASP A 140 8.13 -11.58 -6.37
N LEU A 141 8.08 -11.40 -5.05
CA LEU A 141 9.25 -11.05 -4.23
C LEU A 141 10.23 -12.22 -4.13
N ASN A 142 9.87 -13.41 -4.64
CA ASN A 142 10.72 -14.58 -4.67
C ASN A 142 11.19 -14.87 -6.11
N LYS A 143 12.45 -14.51 -6.40
CA LYS A 143 13.30 -14.93 -7.56
C LYS A 143 13.56 -13.93 -8.70
N GLY A 144 13.54 -12.63 -8.44
CA GLY A 144 14.21 -11.64 -9.30
C GLY A 144 14.78 -10.53 -8.44
N SER A 145 15.99 -10.03 -8.72
CA SER A 145 16.52 -8.92 -7.94
C SER A 145 15.56 -7.73 -8.07
N VAL A 146 15.41 -6.91 -7.02
CA VAL A 146 14.59 -5.70 -7.05
C VAL A 146 14.90 -4.83 -8.29
N SER A 147 16.14 -4.88 -8.77
CA SER A 147 16.60 -4.23 -10.01
C SER A 147 15.90 -4.75 -11.27
N ASP A 148 15.67 -6.05 -11.37
CA ASP A 148 15.02 -6.68 -12.53
C ASP A 148 13.54 -6.32 -12.60
N THR A 149 12.86 -6.28 -11.45
CA THR A 149 11.46 -5.86 -11.35
C THR A 149 11.31 -4.36 -11.65
N VAL A 150 12.21 -3.52 -11.14
CA VAL A 150 12.25 -2.08 -11.47
C VAL A 150 12.50 -1.88 -12.96
N LYS A 151 13.38 -2.68 -13.56
CA LYS A 151 13.65 -2.62 -15.00
C LYS A 151 12.42 -2.99 -15.82
N GLN A 152 11.72 -4.07 -15.47
CA GLN A 152 10.46 -4.47 -16.12
C GLN A 152 9.37 -3.42 -15.98
N LEU A 153 9.20 -2.83 -14.79
CA LEU A 153 8.25 -1.73 -14.55
C LEU A 153 8.59 -0.49 -15.39
N THR A 154 9.88 -0.16 -15.50
CA THR A 154 10.37 0.95 -16.32
C THR A 154 10.12 0.70 -17.80
N GLU A 155 10.38 -0.52 -18.28
CA GLU A 155 10.12 -0.91 -19.67
C GLU A 155 8.62 -0.87 -20.00
N PHE A 156 7.76 -1.30 -19.07
CA PHE A 156 6.31 -1.19 -19.22
C PHE A 156 5.84 0.27 -19.26
N GLN A 157 6.33 1.13 -18.36
CA GLN A 157 6.03 2.56 -18.38
C GLN A 157 6.49 3.22 -19.68
N ASN A 158 7.70 2.91 -20.16
CA ASN A 158 8.23 3.40 -21.42
C ASN A 158 7.38 2.96 -22.61
N THR A 159 6.85 1.73 -22.58
CA THR A 159 5.94 1.22 -23.61
C THR A 159 4.61 1.98 -23.58
N CYS A 160 4.04 2.21 -22.41
CA CYS A 160 2.81 3.00 -22.24
C CYS A 160 2.99 4.45 -22.71
N ILE A 161 4.12 5.09 -22.38
CA ILE A 161 4.47 6.45 -22.85
C ILE A 161 4.62 6.45 -24.37
N LYS A 162 5.27 5.44 -24.94
CA LYS A 162 5.42 5.31 -26.40
C LYS A 162 4.07 5.17 -27.09
N VAL A 163 3.16 4.35 -26.56
CA VAL A 163 1.79 4.20 -27.09
C VAL A 163 0.99 5.50 -26.95
N ALA A 164 1.14 6.22 -25.84
CA ALA A 164 0.49 7.52 -25.64
C ALA A 164 1.03 8.57 -26.62
N ASN A 165 2.34 8.61 -26.83
CA ASN A 165 2.98 9.46 -27.83
C ASN A 165 2.51 9.10 -29.24
N ASP A 166 2.52 7.83 -29.62
CA ASP A 166 2.07 7.37 -30.94
C ASP A 166 0.60 7.73 -31.18
N ARG A 167 -0.25 7.70 -30.15
CA ARG A 167 -1.65 8.15 -30.22
C ARG A 167 -1.80 9.67 -30.31
N LEU A 168 -0.95 10.43 -29.60
CA LEU A 168 -0.90 11.89 -29.71
C LEU A 168 -0.46 12.29 -31.12
N PHE A 169 0.61 11.72 -31.65
CA PHE A 169 1.13 12.06 -32.97
C PHE A 169 0.27 11.51 -34.13
N LYS A 170 -0.49 10.42 -33.93
CA LYS A 170 -1.52 9.99 -34.91
C LYS A 170 -2.72 10.93 -34.99
N ASN A 171 -3.02 11.67 -33.92
CA ASN A 171 -4.18 12.58 -33.85
C ASN A 171 -3.86 14.02 -34.21
N ILE A 172 -2.59 14.36 -34.47
CA ILE A 172 -2.22 15.70 -34.89
C ILE A 172 -1.79 15.63 -36.35
N HIS A 173 -2.48 16.38 -37.22
CA HIS A 173 -2.09 16.64 -38.61
C HIS A 173 -0.78 17.46 -38.72
N ILE A 174 0.21 17.25 -37.83
CA ILE A 174 1.51 17.95 -37.86
C ILE A 174 2.24 17.71 -39.19
N GLU A 175 2.03 16.57 -39.85
CA GLU A 175 2.57 16.33 -41.21
C GLU A 175 2.07 17.37 -42.24
N GLN A 176 0.87 17.93 -42.08
CA GLN A 176 0.36 19.00 -42.95
C GLN A 176 1.01 20.36 -42.65
N TYR A 177 1.54 20.57 -41.44
CA TYR A 177 2.20 21.80 -41.03
C TYR A 177 3.72 21.78 -41.24
N LEU A 178 4.34 20.61 -41.39
CA LEU A 178 5.76 20.47 -41.74
C LEU A 178 6.06 20.84 -43.21
N HIS A 179 5.03 20.84 -44.07
CA HIS A 179 5.15 21.17 -45.50
C HIS A 179 4.61 22.56 -45.90
N MET A 180 4.25 23.43 -44.95
CA MET A 180 4.06 24.84 -45.26
C MET A 180 5.44 25.50 -45.42
N GLU A 181 5.99 25.39 -46.63
CA GLU A 181 7.08 26.24 -47.07
C GLU A 181 6.71 27.71 -46.83
N LEU A 182 7.60 28.44 -46.15
CA LEU A 182 7.62 29.89 -46.08
C LEU A 182 7.85 30.46 -47.49
N VAL A 183 6.81 30.45 -48.33
CA VAL A 183 6.83 31.20 -49.59
C VAL A 183 6.55 32.66 -49.26
N CYS A 184 7.62 33.40 -49.02
CA CYS A 184 7.62 34.86 -49.10
C CYS A 184 7.17 35.29 -50.50
N TYR A 185 6.06 36.03 -50.59
CA TYR A 185 5.74 36.81 -51.78
C TYR A 185 6.55 38.12 -51.72
N PHE A 186 7.38 38.34 -52.74
CA PHE A 186 7.95 39.64 -53.10
C PHE A 186 6.87 40.52 -53.76
#